data_AF-A0A744NTE1-F1
#
_entry.id   AF-A0A744NTE1-F1
#
_cell.length_a   1.000
_cell.length_b   1.000
_cell.length_c   1.000
_cell.angle_alpha   90.00
_cell.angle_beta   90.00
_cell.angle_gamma   90.00
#
_symmetry.space_group_name_H-M   'P 1'
#
loop_
_entity.id
_entity.type
_entity.pdbx_description
1 polymer ?
#
loop_
_entity_poly.entity_id
_entity_poly.type
_entity_poly.pdbx_seq_one_letter_code
_entity_poly.pdbx_strand_id
1 'polypeptide(L)' 'IGRDVARSAIMAALHVQGVQRVELTEPATDIVINDTQAARCVTVTIEKGGTDE' A
#
# COMPACT_ATOMS: atom_id res chain seq x y z
N ILE A 1 0.40 -16.41 12.18
CA ILE A 1 0.74 -16.13 10.76
C ILE A 1 -0.57 -15.69 10.12
N GLY A 2 -0.60 -14.49 9.55
CA GLY A 2 -1.84 -13.78 9.22
C GLY A 2 -1.82 -12.39 9.86
N ARG A 3 -1.01 -11.48 9.32
CA ARG A 3 -1.06 -10.06 9.69
C ARG A 3 -1.92 -9.39 8.63
N ASP A 4 -2.95 -8.66 9.04
CA ASP A 4 -3.79 -7.90 8.12
C ASP A 4 -2.94 -7.02 7.20
N VAL A 5 -3.39 -6.85 5.95
CA VAL A 5 -2.78 -5.87 5.05
C VAL A 5 -3.40 -4.52 5.35
N ALA A 6 -2.76 -3.79 6.26
CA ALA A 6 -3.16 -2.43 6.59
C ALA A 6 -2.77 -1.47 5.46
N ARG A 7 -3.75 -0.75 4.93
CA ARG A 7 -3.58 0.30 3.91
C ARG A 7 -2.66 1.41 4.42
N SER A 8 -2.74 1.73 5.71
CA SER A 8 -1.86 2.69 6.39
C SER A 8 -0.39 2.27 6.36
N ALA A 9 -0.10 0.97 6.50
CA ALA A 9 1.27 0.47 6.44
C ALA A 9 1.86 0.62 5.03
N ILE A 10 1.07 0.38 3.98
CA ILE A 10 1.48 0.60 2.59
C ILE A 10 1.73 2.09 2.34
N MET A 11 0.80 2.95 2.76
CA MET A 11 0.97 4.40 2.63
C MET A 11 2.20 4.93 3.36
N ALA A 12 2.48 4.43 4.56
CA ALA A 12 3.67 4.81 5.32
C ALA A 12 4.96 4.33 4.64
N ALA A 13 4.96 3.12 4.08
CA ALA A 13 6.12 2.59 3.35
C ALA A 13 6.43 3.38 2.07
N LEU A 14 5.41 3.96 1.43
CA LEU A 14 5.58 4.77 0.22
C LEU A 14 5.93 6.25 0.52
N HIS A 15 5.59 6.77 1.70
CA HIS A 15 5.97 8.11 2.13
C HIS A 15 7.40 8.15 2.68
N VAL A 16 8.37 8.03 1.78
CA VAL A 16 9.80 8.21 2.09
C VAL A 16 10.23 9.68 1.93
N GLN A 17 11.45 10.00 2.37
CA GLN A 17 12.02 11.33 2.20
C GLN A 17 11.98 11.76 0.73
N GLY A 18 11.42 12.95 0.46
CA GLY A 18 11.28 13.51 -0.88
C GLY A 18 9.94 13.21 -1.58
N VAL A 19 9.08 12.35 -0.99
CA VAL A 19 7.71 12.12 -1.48
C VAL A 19 6.77 13.09 -0.78
N GLN A 20 6.15 13.99 -1.54
CA GLN A 20 5.18 14.95 -1.00
C GLN A 20 3.79 14.32 -0.80
N ARG A 21 3.35 13.49 -1.74
CA ARG A 21 2.02 12.87 -1.73
C ARG A 21 2.07 11.48 -2.33
N VAL A 22 1.43 10.53 -1.65
CA VAL A 22 1.16 9.19 -2.17
C VAL A 22 -0.33 9.04 -2.40
N GLU A 23 -0.69 8.61 -3.61
CA GLU A 23 -2.05 8.18 -3.93
C GLU A 23 -2.06 6.67 -4.11
N LEU A 24 -2.74 5.97 -3.19
CA LEU A 24 -2.85 4.52 -3.20
C LEU A 24 -4.26 4.14 -3.68
N THR A 25 -4.34 3.61 -4.89
CA THR A 25 -5.57 3.13 -5.52
C THR A 25 -6.00 1.76 -5.00
N GLU A 26 -5.04 0.84 -4.85
CA GLU A 26 -5.26 -0.51 -4.34
C GLU A 26 -4.24 -0.90 -3.27
N PRO A 27 -4.66 -1.55 -2.18
CA PRO A 27 -6.05 -1.85 -1.81
C PRO A 27 -6.81 -0.60 -1.32
N ALA A 28 -8.09 -0.48 -1.69
CA ALA A 28 -8.92 0.67 -1.30
C ALA A 28 -9.22 0.70 0.21
N THR A 29 -9.25 -0.47 0.86
CA THR A 29 -9.47 -0.66 2.30
C THR A 29 -8.49 -1.70 2.85
N ASP A 30 -8.39 -1.79 4.17
CA ASP A 30 -7.59 -2.83 4.83
C ASP A 30 -8.09 -4.23 4.44
N ILE A 31 -7.16 -5.17 4.25
CA ILE A 31 -7.49 -6.57 3.97
C ILE A 31 -7.30 -7.35 5.27
N VAL A 32 -8.42 -7.76 5.87
CA VAL A 32 -8.43 -8.58 7.09
C VAL A 32 -8.20 -10.04 6.72
N ILE A 33 -7.28 -10.70 7.40
CA ILE A 33 -6.86 -12.07 7.13
C ILE A 33 -7.09 -12.91 8.37
N ASN A 34 -7.80 -14.03 8.25
CA ASN A 34 -7.95 -14.97 9.35
C ASN A 34 -6.74 -15.90 9.51
N ASP A 35 -6.66 -16.62 10.64
CA ASP A 35 -5.51 -17.49 10.98
C ASP A 35 -5.22 -18.62 9.98
N THR A 36 -6.15 -18.93 9.07
CA THR A 36 -6.01 -19.95 8.02
C THR A 36 -5.70 -19.37 6.64
N GLN A 37 -5.69 -18.04 6.51
CA GLN A 37 -5.49 -17.32 5.26
C GLN A 37 -4.13 -16.61 5.23
N ALA A 38 -3.69 -16.28 4.02
CA ALA A 38 -2.53 -15.45 3.78
C ALA A 38 -2.78 -14.54 2.58
N ALA A 39 -2.40 -13.26 2.69
CA ALA A 39 -2.46 -12.34 1.57
C ALA A 39 -1.22 -12.49 0.70
N ARG A 40 -1.43 -12.39 -0.61
CA ARG A 40 -0.36 -12.41 -1.61
C ARG A 40 -0.53 -11.20 -2.51
N CYS A 41 0.51 -10.37 -2.58
CA CYS A 41 0.61 -9.35 -3.61
C CYS A 41 0.93 -10.03 -4.95
N VAL A 42 0.06 -9.85 -5.94
CA VAL A 42 0.21 -10.47 -7.28
C VAL A 42 0.98 -9.56 -8.22
N THR A 43 0.71 -8.26 -8.14
CA THR A 43 1.25 -7.24 -9.03
C THR A 43 1.46 -5.96 -8.22
N VAL A 44 2.48 -5.19 -8.60
CA VAL A 44 2.73 -3.84 -8.10
C VAL A 44 2.92 -2.93 -9.30
N THR A 45 2.12 -1.87 -9.38
CA THR A 45 2.23 -0.83 -10.39
C THR A 45 2.42 0.50 -9.67
N ILE A 46 3.48 1.23 -10.01
CA ILE A 46 3.79 2.53 -9.43
C ILE A 46 4.05 3.49 -10.58
N GLU A 47 3.33 4.60 -10.58
CA GLU A 47 3.47 5.66 -11.57
C GLU A 47 3.92 6.95 -10.89
N LYS A 48 4.70 7.76 -11.61
CA LYS A 48 5.07 9.09 -11.12
C LYS A 48 3.86 10.01 -11.30
N GLY A 49 3.29 10.50 -10.20
CA GLY A 49 2.12 11.40 -10.21
C GLY A 49 2.39 12.80 -10.77
N GLY A 50 3.64 13.10 -11.16
CA GLY A 50 4.10 14.43 -11.55
C GLY A 50 4.88 15.11 -10.42
N THR A 51 5.55 16.20 -10.77
CA THR A 51 6.18 17.12 -9.83
C THR A 51 5.56 18.48 -10.07
N ASP A 52 5.10 19.14 -9.01
CA ASP A 52 4.77 20.55 -9.08
C ASP A 52 6.10 21.32 -9.21
N GLU A 53 6.50 21.62 -10.45
CA GLU A 53 7.44 22.69 -10.82
C GLU A 53 6.67 23.88 -11.40
#